data_AF-A0A7F8QLU5-F1
#
_entry.id   AF-A0A7F8QLU5-F1
#
_cell.length_a   1.000
_cell.length_b   1.000
_cell.length_c   1.000
_cell.angle_alpha   90.00
_cell.angle_beta   90.00
_cell.angle_gamma   90.00
#
_symmetry.space_group_name_H-M   'P 1'
#
loop_
_entity.id
_entity.type
_entity.pdbx_description
1 polymer ?
#
loop_
_entity_poly.entity_id
_entity_poly.type
_entity_poly.pdbx_seq_one_letter_code
_entity_poly.pdbx_strand_id
1 'polypeptide(L)'
;MCESSVNYCECNPCFNGGSCQSGVESYYCHCPFGVFGKHCELNSYGFEELSYMEFPSLDPNNNYIYVKFSTIKSHALLLYNYDNQTGDRAEFLALEIAEERLRFSYNLGSGTYKLTTMKKVSDGHFHTVIARRAGMAASLTVDSCTENQEPGYCTVSNVAVSDDWEGKVNYERATSFSSKKPQCG
;
A
#
# COMPACT_ATOMS: atom_id res chain seq x y z
N MET A 1 -46.00 3.02 0.49
CA MET A 1 -44.52 3.11 0.41
C MET A 1 -44.07 4.23 1.32
N CYS A 2 -43.17 3.94 2.25
CA CYS A 2 -42.32 4.93 2.90
C CYS A 2 -41.00 4.21 3.17
N GLU A 3 -40.08 4.27 2.22
CA GLU A 3 -38.69 3.90 2.50
C GLU A 3 -38.12 5.02 3.37
N SER A 4 -38.14 4.81 4.69
CA SER A 4 -37.33 5.63 5.57
C SER A 4 -35.86 5.33 5.25
N SER A 5 -35.18 6.25 4.56
CA SER A 5 -33.74 6.15 4.34
C SER A 5 -33.05 6.11 5.71
N VAL A 6 -32.41 4.99 6.03
CA VAL A 6 -31.65 4.83 7.28
C VAL A 6 -30.47 5.79 7.24
N ASN A 7 -30.37 6.72 8.20
CA ASN A 7 -29.21 7.58 8.33
C ASN A 7 -28.12 6.85 9.13
N TYR A 8 -27.15 6.29 8.42
CA TYR A 8 -26.06 5.54 9.04
C TYR A 8 -25.05 6.43 9.79
N CYS A 9 -25.16 7.76 9.70
CA CYS A 9 -24.32 8.72 10.41
C CYS A 9 -24.89 9.19 11.75
N GLU A 10 -26.11 8.77 12.13
CA GLU A 10 -26.78 9.25 13.34
C GLU A 10 -25.95 9.02 14.62
N CYS A 11 -25.21 7.91 14.69
CA CYS A 11 -24.38 7.57 15.85
C CYS A 11 -22.94 8.16 15.79
N ASN A 12 -22.64 9.08 14.85
CA ASN A 12 -21.31 9.64 14.61
C ASN A 12 -20.18 8.59 14.60
N PRO A 13 -20.18 7.66 13.64
CA PRO A 13 -19.26 6.52 13.63
C PRO A 13 -17.81 6.88 13.23
N CYS A 14 -17.48 8.15 12.99
CA CYS A 14 -16.16 8.61 12.56
C CYS A 14 -15.42 9.26 13.73
N PHE A 15 -14.21 8.80 14.02
CA PHE A 15 -13.31 9.30 15.06
C PHE A 15 -12.41 10.43 14.53
N ASN A 16 -11.63 11.04 15.44
CA ASN A 16 -10.55 11.98 15.14
C ASN A 16 -10.94 13.14 14.20
N GLY A 17 -12.17 13.65 14.32
CA GLY A 17 -12.66 14.76 13.50
C GLY A 17 -13.09 14.36 12.08
N GLY A 18 -13.23 13.06 11.79
CA GLY A 18 -13.76 12.56 10.52
C GLY A 18 -15.20 13.00 10.26
N SER A 19 -15.52 13.34 9.02
CA SER A 19 -16.88 13.71 8.60
C SER A 19 -17.62 12.48 8.07
N CYS A 20 -18.82 12.21 8.57
CA CYS A 20 -19.64 11.07 8.14
C CYS A 20 -20.54 11.44 6.96
N GLN A 21 -20.57 10.58 5.94
CA GLN A 21 -21.53 10.64 4.83
C GLN A 21 -22.37 9.36 4.79
N SER A 22 -23.69 9.50 4.90
CA SER A 22 -24.61 8.36 4.80
C SER A 22 -24.73 7.93 3.34
N GLY A 23 -24.57 6.62 3.09
CA GLY A 23 -24.78 5.96 1.81
C GLY A 23 -26.12 5.23 1.76
N VAL A 24 -26.34 4.45 0.69
CA VAL A 24 -27.60 3.72 0.45
C VAL A 24 -27.79 2.56 1.44
N GLU A 25 -26.71 1.84 1.77
CA GLU A 25 -26.74 0.70 2.72
C GLU A 25 -25.64 0.77 3.79
N SER A 26 -24.88 1.87 3.83
CA SER A 26 -23.69 2.03 4.67
C SER A 26 -23.40 3.50 4.96
N TYR A 27 -22.25 3.79 5.57
CA TYR A 27 -21.68 5.13 5.69
C TYR A 27 -20.22 5.12 5.26
N TYR A 28 -19.71 6.31 4.95
CA TYR A 28 -18.31 6.56 4.65
C TYR A 28 -17.79 7.67 5.56
N CYS A 29 -16.59 7.47 6.12
CA CYS A 29 -15.89 8.49 6.89
C CYS A 29 -14.85 9.20 6.01
N HIS A 30 -14.97 10.52 5.89
CA HIS A 30 -13.97 11.38 5.30
C HIS A 30 -12.96 11.76 6.38
N CYS A 31 -11.79 11.12 6.34
CA CYS A 31 -10.75 11.30 7.35
C CYS A 31 -9.92 12.57 7.09
N PRO A 32 -9.68 13.41 8.12
CA PRO A 32 -8.77 14.54 7.97
C PRO A 32 -7.33 14.05 7.79
N PHE A 33 -6.47 14.96 7.35
CA PHE A 33 -5.05 14.69 7.20
C PHE A 33 -4.43 14.18 8.51
N GLY A 34 -3.61 13.14 8.42
CA GLY A 34 -2.95 12.54 9.57
C GLY A 34 -3.72 11.38 10.24
N VAL A 35 -4.93 11.05 9.76
CA VAL A 35 -5.67 9.86 10.20
C VAL A 35 -6.29 9.08 9.05
N PHE A 36 -6.47 7.79 9.24
CA PHE A 36 -7.06 6.87 8.28
C PHE A 36 -7.77 5.70 8.98
N GLY A 37 -8.36 4.81 8.19
CA GLY A 37 -9.15 3.68 8.72
C GLY A 37 -10.61 3.79 8.31
N LYS A 38 -11.41 2.79 8.64
CA LYS A 38 -12.83 2.78 8.27
C LYS A 38 -13.61 3.86 9.03
N HIS A 39 -13.15 4.16 10.24
CA HIS A 39 -13.72 5.11 11.18
C HIS A 39 -12.72 6.23 11.51
N CYS A 40 -11.66 6.42 10.72
CA CYS A 40 -10.57 7.37 11.00
C CYS A 40 -9.89 7.14 12.36
N GLU A 41 -9.82 5.88 12.80
CA GLU A 41 -9.33 5.46 14.10
C GLU A 41 -7.80 5.30 14.19
N LEU A 42 -7.10 5.31 13.05
CA LEU A 42 -5.65 5.08 12.96
C LEU A 42 -4.93 6.38 12.59
N ASN A 43 -3.75 6.61 13.17
CA ASN A 43 -2.90 7.75 12.83
C ASN A 43 -1.97 7.43 11.66
N SER A 44 -1.74 8.40 10.78
CA SER A 44 -0.75 8.34 9.70
C SER A 44 0.22 9.53 9.80
N TYR A 45 1.47 9.33 9.40
CA TYR A 45 2.41 10.42 9.25
C TYR A 45 2.21 11.10 7.89
N GLY A 46 2.09 12.42 7.92
CA GLY A 46 2.05 13.26 6.74
C GLY A 46 3.44 13.78 6.39
N PHE A 47 3.76 13.82 5.10
CA PHE A 47 5.02 14.36 4.61
C PHE A 47 4.76 15.56 3.72
N GLU A 48 5.37 16.69 4.07
CA GLU A 48 5.43 17.88 3.22
C GLU A 48 6.75 17.93 2.45
N GLU A 49 6.95 18.96 1.64
CA GLU A 49 8.19 19.15 0.91
C GLU A 49 9.39 19.17 1.87
N LEU A 50 10.47 18.47 1.51
CA LEU A 50 11.70 18.31 2.31
C LEU A 50 11.53 17.57 3.66
N SER A 51 10.35 17.05 3.97
CA SER A 51 10.14 16.23 5.17
C SER A 51 10.64 14.80 4.94
N TYR A 52 11.37 14.24 5.89
CA TYR A 52 11.83 12.85 5.84
C TYR A 52 11.82 12.20 7.24
N MET A 53 11.83 10.86 7.25
CA MET A 53 12.10 10.06 8.43
C MET A 53 13.30 9.15 8.13
N GLU A 54 14.18 9.00 9.10
CA GLU A 54 15.37 8.16 8.99
C GLU A 54 15.24 6.95 9.89
N PHE A 55 15.59 5.78 9.36
CA PHE A 55 15.55 4.50 10.04
C PHE A 55 16.92 3.80 9.88
N PRO A 56 17.23 2.82 10.75
CA PRO A 56 18.41 1.98 10.54
C PRO A 56 18.43 1.34 9.15
N SER A 57 19.64 1.12 8.62
CA SER A 57 19.84 0.51 7.31
C SER A 57 19.15 -0.85 7.20
N LEU A 58 18.57 -1.10 6.02
CA LEU A 58 17.93 -2.37 5.72
C LEU A 58 18.95 -3.50 5.50
N ASP A 59 18.50 -4.75 5.63
CA ASP A 59 19.34 -5.91 5.35
C ASP A 59 19.74 -5.94 3.85
N PRO A 60 21.04 -6.13 3.54
CA PRO A 60 21.55 -6.05 2.18
C PRO A 60 21.16 -7.24 1.29
N ASN A 61 20.50 -8.27 1.82
CA ASN A 61 20.11 -9.47 1.07
C ASN A 61 18.60 -9.73 1.10
N ASN A 62 17.92 -9.50 2.22
CA ASN A 62 16.52 -9.88 2.41
C ASN A 62 15.67 -8.73 2.93
N ASN A 63 14.65 -8.35 2.17
CA ASN A 63 13.80 -7.22 2.50
C ASN A 63 12.33 -7.61 2.38
N TYR A 64 11.56 -7.28 3.40
CA TYR A 64 10.10 -7.31 3.39
C TYR A 64 9.60 -5.93 3.76
N ILE A 65 9.20 -5.15 2.76
CA ILE A 65 8.76 -3.77 2.92
C ILE A 65 7.26 -3.72 2.73
N TYR A 66 6.56 -3.29 3.78
CA TYR A 66 5.11 -3.09 3.80
C TYR A 66 4.81 -1.62 4.06
N VAL A 67 4.15 -0.96 3.11
CA VAL A 67 3.77 0.47 3.23
C VAL A 67 2.32 0.63 2.84
N LYS A 68 1.59 1.44 3.61
CA LYS A 68 0.27 1.92 3.21
C LYS A 68 0.33 3.44 3.10
N PHE A 69 -0.01 3.98 1.94
CA PHE A 69 0.08 5.42 1.68
C PHE A 69 -1.06 5.89 0.78
N SER A 70 -1.33 7.20 0.78
CA SER A 70 -2.15 7.87 -0.22
C SER A 70 -1.40 9.10 -0.74
N THR A 71 -1.53 9.39 -2.03
CA THR A 71 -0.89 10.56 -2.63
C THR A 71 -1.55 10.92 -3.96
N ILE A 72 -1.37 12.17 -4.38
CA ILE A 72 -1.71 12.68 -5.71
C ILE A 72 -0.45 13.06 -6.51
N LYS A 73 0.74 12.88 -5.93
CA LYS A 73 2.00 13.18 -6.60
C LYS A 73 2.29 12.08 -7.61
N SER A 74 2.49 12.45 -8.87
CA SER A 74 2.83 11.53 -9.97
C SER A 74 4.29 11.04 -9.94
N HIS A 75 5.15 11.76 -9.20
CA HIS A 75 6.54 11.39 -8.93
C HIS A 75 6.86 11.66 -7.46
N ALA A 76 7.34 10.65 -6.74
CA ALA A 76 7.72 10.76 -5.33
C ALA A 76 8.64 9.61 -4.91
N LEU A 77 9.60 9.90 -4.03
CA LEU A 77 10.40 8.87 -3.36
C LEU A 77 9.71 8.46 -2.06
N LEU A 78 9.45 7.16 -1.87
CA LEU A 78 8.80 6.64 -0.67
C LEU A 78 9.81 6.05 0.33
N LEU A 79 10.80 5.33 -0.19
CA LEU A 79 11.87 4.75 0.61
C LEU A 79 13.15 4.70 -0.22
N TYR A 80 14.27 5.04 0.41
CA TYR A 80 15.59 4.92 -0.18
C TYR A 80 16.56 4.38 0.85
N ASN A 81 17.23 3.29 0.50
CA ASN A 81 18.31 2.70 1.27
C ASN A 81 19.51 2.57 0.34
N TYR A 82 20.67 3.01 0.77
CA TYR A 82 21.90 2.99 -0.01
C TYR A 82 23.06 2.54 0.86
N ASP A 83 24.12 2.03 0.23
CA ASP A 83 25.38 1.72 0.90
C ASP A 83 26.35 2.91 0.86
N ASN A 84 27.47 2.81 1.57
CA ASN A 84 28.49 3.87 1.55
C ASN A 84 29.42 3.81 0.32
N GLN A 85 29.10 3.00 -0.71
CA GLN A 85 29.87 2.93 -1.93
C GLN A 85 29.42 4.01 -2.92
N THR A 86 30.28 4.35 -3.88
CA THR A 86 30.01 5.37 -4.90
C THR A 86 30.28 4.83 -6.30
N GLY A 87 29.66 5.45 -7.31
CA GLY A 87 29.77 5.05 -8.71
C GLY A 87 28.93 3.81 -9.05
N ASP A 88 29.33 3.07 -10.09
CA ASP A 88 28.54 1.93 -10.63
C ASP A 88 28.39 0.75 -9.66
N ARG A 89 29.21 0.74 -8.59
CA ARG A 89 29.18 -0.25 -7.52
C ARG A 89 28.28 0.15 -6.34
N ALA A 90 27.73 1.37 -6.34
CA ALA A 90 26.83 1.82 -5.29
C ALA A 90 25.60 0.91 -5.24
N GLU A 91 25.41 0.24 -4.11
CA GLU A 91 24.25 -0.59 -3.86
C GLU A 91 23.12 0.31 -3.37
N PHE A 92 21.94 0.12 -3.92
CA PHE A 92 20.77 0.86 -3.47
C PHE A 92 19.51 0.02 -3.60
N LEU A 93 18.49 0.44 -2.87
CA LEU A 93 17.14 -0.03 -2.93
C LEU A 93 16.22 1.19 -2.80
N ALA A 94 15.34 1.37 -3.76
CA ALA A 94 14.41 2.49 -3.84
C ALA A 94 12.99 1.97 -4.09
N LEU A 95 12.04 2.45 -3.29
CA LEU A 95 10.62 2.36 -3.57
C LEU A 95 10.12 3.75 -3.91
N GLU A 96 9.58 3.93 -5.10
CA GLU A 96 9.23 5.23 -5.66
C GLU A 96 7.93 5.16 -6.44
N ILE A 97 7.33 6.33 -6.64
CA ILE A 97 6.26 6.55 -7.60
C ILE A 97 6.90 7.24 -8.79
N ALA A 98 6.72 6.67 -9.97
CA ALA A 98 7.20 7.21 -11.22
C ALA A 98 6.10 7.10 -12.26
N GLU A 99 5.72 8.23 -12.87
CA GLU A 99 4.64 8.30 -13.86
C GLU A 99 3.32 7.71 -13.31
N GLU A 100 2.96 8.14 -12.10
CA GLU A 100 1.75 7.72 -11.36
C GLU A 100 1.71 6.24 -10.94
N ARG A 101 2.76 5.47 -11.23
CA ARG A 101 2.85 4.04 -10.97
C ARG A 101 3.91 3.74 -9.94
N LEU A 102 3.74 2.63 -9.24
CA LEU A 102 4.72 2.21 -8.25
C LEU A 102 5.89 1.51 -8.93
N ARG A 103 7.12 1.89 -8.53
CA ARG A 103 8.36 1.34 -9.01
C ARG A 103 9.25 0.91 -7.84
N PHE A 104 9.82 -0.28 -7.97
CA PHE A 104 10.82 -0.82 -7.05
C PHE A 104 12.13 -1.04 -7.81
N SER A 105 13.14 -0.26 -7.47
CA SER A 105 14.44 -0.20 -8.15
C SER A 105 15.54 -0.62 -7.18
N TYR A 106 16.49 -1.44 -7.61
CA TYR A 106 17.65 -1.79 -6.78
C TYR A 106 18.88 -2.15 -7.60
N ASN A 107 20.06 -1.92 -7.03
CA ASN A 107 21.36 -2.28 -7.58
C ASN A 107 22.16 -3.09 -6.55
N LEU A 108 22.80 -4.17 -7.00
CA LEU A 108 23.65 -5.06 -6.20
C LEU A 108 25.12 -5.02 -6.68
N GLY A 109 25.51 -3.92 -7.33
CA GLY A 109 26.87 -3.68 -7.84
C GLY A 109 27.12 -4.08 -9.29
N SER A 110 26.12 -4.57 -10.02
CA SER A 110 26.24 -5.04 -11.42
C SER A 110 25.21 -4.46 -12.39
N GLY A 111 24.37 -3.53 -11.92
CA GLY A 111 23.32 -2.90 -12.72
C GLY A 111 22.00 -2.79 -11.96
N THR A 112 21.08 -2.00 -12.51
CA THR A 112 19.82 -1.68 -11.85
C THR A 112 18.68 -2.59 -12.34
N TYR A 113 18.04 -3.29 -11.41
CA TYR A 113 16.75 -3.94 -11.62
C TYR A 113 15.64 -2.93 -11.38
N LYS A 114 14.60 -2.94 -12.21
CA LYS A 114 13.43 -2.07 -12.08
C LYS A 114 12.15 -2.88 -12.29
N LEU A 115 11.32 -2.93 -11.25
CA LEU A 115 9.98 -3.50 -11.28
C LEU A 115 8.98 -2.35 -11.26
N THR A 116 8.01 -2.32 -12.18
CA THR A 116 6.98 -1.26 -12.22
C THR A 116 5.63 -1.88 -12.48
N THR A 117 4.65 -1.60 -11.61
CA THR A 117 3.26 -2.05 -11.81
C THR A 117 2.55 -1.17 -12.83
N MET A 118 1.48 -1.68 -13.48
CA MET A 118 0.67 -0.83 -14.36
C MET A 118 -0.42 -0.05 -13.61
N LYS A 119 -0.82 -0.52 -12.44
CA LYS A 119 -1.80 0.11 -11.56
C LYS A 119 -1.29 1.48 -11.10
N LYS A 120 -2.12 2.51 -11.32
CA LYS A 120 -1.86 3.86 -10.83
C LYS A 120 -2.10 3.94 -9.32
N VAL A 121 -1.27 4.72 -8.63
CA VAL A 121 -1.30 4.89 -7.17
C VAL A 121 -1.38 6.36 -6.72
N SER A 122 -1.41 7.29 -7.68
CA SER A 122 -1.47 8.74 -7.45
C SER A 122 -2.90 9.27 -7.51
N ASP A 123 -3.89 8.50 -7.04
CA ASP A 123 -5.32 8.82 -7.16
C ASP A 123 -5.93 9.44 -5.89
N GLY A 124 -5.11 9.73 -4.88
CA GLY A 124 -5.52 10.28 -3.60
C GLY A 124 -6.12 9.25 -2.62
N HIS A 125 -6.30 7.99 -3.04
CA HIS A 125 -6.78 6.93 -2.16
C HIS A 125 -5.61 6.18 -1.51
N PHE A 126 -5.91 5.48 -0.43
CA PHE A 126 -4.93 4.64 0.24
C PHE A 126 -4.68 3.35 -0.55
N HIS A 127 -3.42 3.12 -0.90
CA HIS A 127 -2.92 1.87 -1.46
C HIS A 127 -2.07 1.13 -0.43
N THR A 128 -2.16 -0.19 -0.44
CA THR A 128 -1.27 -1.11 0.28
C THR A 128 -0.19 -1.60 -0.67
N VAL A 129 1.06 -1.55 -0.24
CA VAL A 129 2.22 -1.94 -1.05
C VAL A 129 3.07 -2.95 -0.32
N ILE A 130 3.44 -4.00 -1.04
CA ILE A 130 4.38 -5.01 -0.58
C ILE A 130 5.53 -5.10 -1.59
N ALA A 131 6.73 -4.72 -1.17
CA ALA A 131 7.96 -4.94 -1.92
C ALA A 131 8.80 -5.99 -1.18
N ARG A 132 9.11 -7.10 -1.86
CA ARG A 132 9.96 -8.17 -1.34
C ARG A 132 11.23 -8.26 -2.16
N ARG A 133 12.37 -8.48 -1.50
CA ARG A 133 13.63 -8.79 -2.17
C ARG A 133 14.35 -9.92 -1.43
N ALA A 134 14.85 -10.89 -2.16
CA ALA A 134 15.72 -11.95 -1.69
C ALA A 134 16.90 -12.10 -2.67
N GLY A 135 18.03 -11.46 -2.36
CA GLY A 135 19.16 -11.34 -3.27
C GLY A 135 18.76 -10.62 -4.57
N MET A 136 18.94 -11.29 -5.71
CA MET A 136 18.55 -10.80 -7.04
C MET A 136 17.05 -10.92 -7.32
N ALA A 137 16.33 -11.77 -6.58
CA ALA A 137 14.90 -11.97 -6.74
C ALA A 137 14.11 -10.85 -6.05
N ALA A 138 13.09 -10.32 -6.73
CA ALA A 138 12.18 -9.34 -6.15
C ALA A 138 10.76 -9.47 -6.69
N SER A 139 9.81 -9.00 -5.87
CA SER A 139 8.42 -8.85 -6.25
C SER A 139 7.87 -7.53 -5.71
N LEU A 140 6.97 -6.91 -6.46
CA LEU A 140 6.26 -5.70 -6.08
C LEU A 140 4.76 -5.92 -6.28
N THR A 141 3.97 -5.67 -5.24
CA THR A 141 2.51 -5.85 -5.26
C THR A 141 1.80 -4.62 -4.71
N VAL A 142 0.71 -4.22 -5.38
CA VAL A 142 -0.14 -3.09 -5.02
C VAL A 142 -1.58 -3.57 -4.81
N ASP A 143 -2.09 -3.36 -3.60
CA ASP A 143 -3.38 -3.82 -3.08
C ASP A 143 -3.60 -5.33 -3.29
N SER A 144 -4.86 -5.74 -3.46
CA SER A 144 -5.22 -7.11 -3.82
C SER A 144 -5.25 -7.26 -5.34
N CYS A 145 -4.52 -8.25 -5.83
CA CYS A 145 -4.63 -8.72 -7.19
C CYS A 145 -5.80 -9.71 -7.32
N THR A 146 -6.60 -9.59 -8.38
CA THR A 146 -7.62 -10.59 -8.73
C THR A 146 -7.15 -11.44 -9.90
N GLU A 147 -7.65 -12.68 -10.01
CA GLU A 147 -7.25 -13.62 -11.07
C GLU A 147 -7.52 -13.11 -12.51
N ASN A 148 -8.46 -12.17 -12.66
CA ASN A 148 -8.85 -11.63 -13.97
C ASN A 148 -7.97 -10.44 -14.42
N GLN A 149 -6.97 -10.03 -13.64
CA GLN A 149 -6.11 -8.90 -13.98
C GLN A 149 -4.94 -9.32 -14.87
N GLU A 150 -4.58 -8.46 -15.82
CA GLU A 150 -3.44 -8.70 -16.70
C GLU A 150 -2.13 -8.84 -15.89
N PRO A 151 -1.22 -9.74 -16.32
CA PRO A 151 0.11 -9.85 -15.72
C PRO A 151 0.80 -8.49 -15.66
N GLY A 152 1.36 -8.14 -14.50
CA GLY A 152 2.01 -6.85 -14.31
C GLY A 152 1.10 -5.71 -13.86
N TYR A 153 -0.22 -5.90 -13.82
CA TYR A 153 -1.14 -4.84 -13.43
C TYR A 153 -0.91 -4.38 -12.00
N CYS A 154 -1.12 -5.27 -11.03
CA CYS A 154 -0.97 -5.01 -9.61
C CYS A 154 0.26 -5.72 -9.01
N THR A 155 0.81 -6.73 -9.69
CA THR A 155 1.97 -7.49 -9.24
C THR A 155 2.99 -7.69 -10.36
N VAL A 156 4.27 -7.51 -10.07
CA VAL A 156 5.40 -7.78 -10.96
C VAL A 156 6.52 -8.48 -10.21
N SER A 157 7.21 -9.40 -10.87
CA SER A 157 8.40 -10.08 -10.35
C SER A 157 9.44 -10.26 -11.45
N ASN A 158 10.72 -10.32 -11.08
CA ASN A 158 11.82 -10.60 -12.01
C ASN A 158 12.32 -12.06 -11.93
N VAL A 159 11.80 -12.84 -10.99
CA VAL A 159 11.92 -14.29 -11.01
C VAL A 159 10.80 -14.80 -11.91
N ALA A 160 11.14 -15.65 -12.88
CA ALA A 160 10.13 -16.47 -13.55
C ALA A 160 9.29 -17.14 -12.45
N VAL A 161 7.97 -17.05 -12.54
CA VAL A 161 7.08 -17.85 -11.71
C VAL A 161 7.48 -19.31 -11.98
N SER A 162 8.32 -19.89 -11.12
CA SER A 162 8.47 -21.33 -11.11
C SER A 162 7.15 -21.84 -10.58
N ASP A 163 6.42 -22.58 -11.41
CA ASP A 163 5.19 -23.33 -11.09
C ASP A 163 5.38 -24.41 -10.00
N ASP A 164 6.34 -24.22 -9.11
CA ASP A 164 6.59 -25.07 -7.96
C ASP A 164 6.74 -24.13 -6.77
N TRP A 165 5.61 -23.78 -6.16
CA TRP A 165 5.35 -23.82 -4.72
C TRP A 165 3.83 -23.74 -4.56
N GLU A 166 3.15 -24.89 -4.67
CA GLU A 166 1.96 -25.16 -3.86
C GLU A 166 2.38 -25.24 -2.37
N GLY A 167 2.95 -24.15 -1.85
CA GLY A 167 2.98 -23.91 -0.43
C GLY A 167 1.57 -23.50 -0.06
N LYS A 168 0.76 -24.47 0.39
CA LYS A 168 -0.54 -24.22 1.02
C LYS A 168 -0.38 -23.12 2.07
N VAL A 169 -0.65 -21.88 1.69
CA VAL A 169 -0.94 -20.82 2.64
C VAL A 169 -2.31 -21.17 3.17
N ASN A 170 -2.33 -21.78 4.36
CA ASN A 170 -3.54 -22.00 5.11
C ASN A 170 -4.09 -20.60 5.40
N TYR A 171 -5.08 -20.15 4.62
CA TYR A 171 -5.95 -19.07 5.06
C TYR A 171 -6.71 -19.64 6.25
N GLU A 172 -6.14 -19.49 7.45
CA GLU A 172 -6.91 -19.64 8.67
C GLU A 172 -8.15 -18.78 8.49
N ARG A 173 -9.30 -19.45 8.59
CA ARG A 173 -10.65 -18.93 8.39
C ARG A 173 -10.71 -17.42 8.60
N ALA A 174 -11.18 -16.70 7.57
CA ALA A 174 -11.96 -15.50 7.80
C ALA A 174 -12.98 -15.88 8.86
N THR A 175 -12.81 -15.39 10.08
CA THR A 175 -13.95 -15.17 10.93
C THR A 175 -14.84 -14.22 10.14
N SER A 176 -15.98 -14.73 9.70
CA SER A 176 -17.06 -13.91 9.22
C SER A 176 -17.40 -12.92 10.34
N PHE A 177 -16.83 -11.71 10.29
CA PHE A 177 -17.38 -10.61 11.05
C PHE A 177 -18.67 -10.23 10.35
N SER A 178 -19.77 -10.81 10.84
CA SER A 178 -21.08 -10.18 10.71
C SER A 178 -20.90 -8.78 11.27
N SER A 179 -20.89 -7.80 10.38
CA SER A 179 -20.99 -6.40 10.75
C SER A 179 -22.37 -6.27 11.40
N LYS A 180 -22.43 -6.39 12.74
CA LYS A 180 -23.62 -5.91 13.45
C LYS A 180 -23.80 -4.47 12.98
N LYS A 181 -25.01 -4.16 12.51
CA LYS A 181 -25.45 -2.77 12.36
C LYS A 181 -25.05 -2.05 13.66
N PRO A 182 -24.41 -0.86 13.60
CA PRO A 182 -24.46 0.02 14.75
C PRO A 182 -25.92 0.39 14.91
N GLN A 183 -26.66 -0.42 15.68
CA GLN A 183 -27.92 0.02 16.24
C GLN A 183 -27.50 0.98 17.34
N CYS A 184 -27.85 2.26 17.19
CA CYS A 184 -27.90 3.18 18.30
C CYS A 184 -28.75 2.51 19.40
N GLY A 185 -28.13 2.20 20.54
CA GLY A 185 -28.69 1.49 21.69
C GLY A 185 -27.64 1.31 22.77
#